data_AF-A0A8S2RSW6-F1
#
_entry.id   AF-A0A8S2RSW6-F1
#
_cell.length_a   1.000
_cell.length_b   1.000
_cell.length_c   1.000
_cell.angle_alpha   90.00
_cell.angle_beta   90.00
_cell.angle_gamma   90.00
#
_symmetry.space_group_name_H-M   'P 1'
#
loop_
_entity.id
_entity.type
_entity.pdbx_description
1 polymer ?
#
loop_
_entity_poly.entity_id
_entity_poly.type
_entity_poly.pdbx_seq_one_letter_code
_entity_poly.pdbx_strand_id
1 'polypeptide(L)'
;SPIFHGTSDQHLSHHYCLSIDLKSLRNLRLSHSTYLYCRYVYPFLGTSTPILTHPPLHMSYTSSAPPNEYLLPHGLCIFNFAVDTEQLTSHFHREPLTVEVYCRDQDRSERKDELFGLVHLQLD
;
A
#
# COMPACT_ATOMS: atom_id res chain seq x y z
N SER A 1 -11.78 -53.88 -10.41
CA SER A 1 -11.87 -52.63 -9.65
C SER A 1 -11.23 -51.52 -10.46
N PRO A 2 -11.88 -50.36 -10.67
CA PRO A 2 -11.31 -49.32 -11.52
C PRO A 2 -10.16 -48.60 -10.78
N ILE A 3 -9.12 -48.29 -11.54
CA ILE A 3 -7.94 -47.55 -11.10
C ILE A 3 -8.33 -46.07 -11.10
N PHE A 4 -8.33 -45.44 -9.93
CA PHE A 4 -8.44 -43.99 -9.82
C PHE A 4 -7.16 -43.38 -10.42
N HIS A 5 -7.28 -42.81 -11.62
CA HIS A 5 -6.33 -41.82 -12.10
C HIS A 5 -6.50 -40.59 -11.21
N GLY A 6 -5.64 -40.44 -10.21
CA GLY A 6 -5.43 -39.16 -9.56
C GLY A 6 -4.87 -38.21 -10.60
N THR A 7 -5.70 -37.34 -11.13
CA THR A 7 -5.25 -36.15 -11.84
C THR A 7 -4.53 -35.30 -10.78
N SER A 8 -3.20 -35.39 -10.76
CA SER A 8 -2.39 -34.35 -10.15
C SER A 8 -2.63 -33.09 -10.98
N ASP A 9 -3.62 -32.28 -10.58
CA ASP A 9 -3.73 -30.91 -11.06
C ASP A 9 -2.43 -30.22 -10.70
N GLN A 10 -1.54 -30.11 -11.68
CA GLN A 10 -0.33 -29.32 -11.56
C GLN A 10 -0.78 -27.86 -11.47
N HIS A 11 -0.83 -27.33 -10.25
CA HIS A 11 -0.91 -25.90 -10.01
C HIS A 11 0.35 -25.26 -10.62
N LEU A 12 0.26 -24.83 -11.87
CA LEU A 12 1.36 -24.21 -12.59
C LEU A 12 1.54 -22.80 -12.03
N SER A 13 2.67 -22.57 -11.37
CA SER A 13 3.02 -21.23 -10.91
C SER A 13 3.42 -20.36 -12.12
N HIS A 14 2.86 -19.16 -12.19
CA HIS A 14 3.20 -18.15 -13.18
C HIS A 14 4.01 -17.03 -12.53
N HIS A 15 4.93 -16.44 -13.29
CA HIS A 15 5.64 -15.24 -12.86
C HIS A 15 4.79 -14.01 -13.16
N TYR A 16 4.44 -13.27 -12.11
CA TYR A 16 3.71 -12.01 -12.19
C TYR A 16 4.61 -10.83 -11.85
N CYS A 17 4.28 -9.69 -12.46
CA CYS A 17 4.84 -8.38 -12.12
C CYS A 17 3.67 -7.46 -11.75
N LEU A 18 3.65 -7.00 -10.51
CA LEU A 18 2.64 -6.06 -9.99
C LEU A 18 3.32 -4.74 -9.63
N SER A 19 2.84 -3.63 -10.19
CA SER A 19 3.27 -2.29 -9.81
C SER A 19 2.19 -1.58 -8.98
N ILE A 20 2.57 -1.04 -7.83
CA ILE A 20 1.73 -0.18 -7.00
C ILE A 20 2.33 1.22 -7.03
N ASP A 21 1.54 2.22 -7.45
CA ASP A 21 1.96 3.62 -7.56
C ASP A 21 1.04 4.53 -6.74
N LEU A 22 1.53 4.97 -5.58
CA LEU A 22 0.85 5.93 -4.72
C LEU A 22 1.15 7.36 -5.19
N LYS A 23 0.25 7.93 -6.01
CA LYS A 23 0.51 9.19 -6.73
C LYS A 23 0.32 10.45 -5.90
N SER A 24 -0.79 10.55 -5.18
CA SER A 24 -1.15 11.79 -4.49
C SER A 24 -2.12 11.61 -3.33
N LEU A 25 -2.12 12.60 -2.44
CA LEU A 25 -3.11 12.78 -1.40
C LEU A 25 -3.99 13.98 -1.74
N ARG A 26 -5.30 13.85 -1.55
CA ARG A 26 -6.29 14.88 -1.87
C ARG A 26 -7.30 15.05 -0.74
N ASN A 27 -7.96 16.21 -0.69
CA ASN A 27 -9.05 16.49 0.24
C ASN A 27 -8.70 16.29 1.74
N LEU A 28 -7.43 16.52 2.11
CA LEU A 28 -6.96 16.36 3.48
C LEU A 28 -7.41 17.52 4.36
N ARG A 29 -7.91 17.21 5.56
CA ARG A 29 -8.27 18.19 6.59
C ARG A 29 -7.20 18.20 7.67
N LEU A 30 -6.32 19.20 7.64
CA LEU A 30 -5.21 19.35 8.58
C LEU A 30 -5.59 20.32 9.70
N SER A 31 -5.14 20.03 10.92
CA SER A 31 -5.30 20.93 12.08
C SER A 31 -4.04 21.76 12.38
N HIS A 32 -2.88 21.36 11.84
CA HIS A 32 -1.57 21.99 11.99
C HIS A 32 -0.66 21.56 10.83
N SER A 33 0.46 22.26 10.64
CA SER A 33 1.48 21.85 9.67
C SER A 33 2.12 20.54 10.10
N THR A 34 2.32 19.62 9.17
CA THR A 34 2.85 18.28 9.49
C THR A 34 3.58 17.67 8.29
N TYR A 35 4.27 16.56 8.50
CA TYR A 35 4.81 15.71 7.44
C TYR A 35 3.96 14.46 7.28
N LEU A 36 3.51 14.18 6.07
CA LEU A 36 2.74 12.96 5.76
C LEU A 36 3.56 11.97 4.93
N TYR A 37 3.41 10.69 5.20
CA TYR A 37 3.89 9.62 4.32
C TYR A 37 2.90 8.46 4.31
N CYS A 38 2.84 7.75 3.20
CA CYS A 38 2.04 6.55 3.06
C CYS A 38 2.86 5.31 3.41
N ARG A 39 2.20 4.31 3.99
CA ARG A 39 2.75 3.00 4.36
C ARG A 39 1.79 1.90 3.91
N TYR A 40 2.32 0.82 3.36
CA TYR A 40 1.57 -0.41 3.18
C TYR A 40 2.44 -1.65 3.39
N VAL A 41 1.80 -2.76 3.73
CA VAL A 41 2.40 -4.09 3.83
C VAL A 41 1.45 -5.06 3.14
N TYR A 42 1.97 -5.88 2.23
CA TYR A 42 1.17 -6.90 1.54
C TYR A 42 1.95 -8.21 1.43
N PRO A 43 1.96 -9.03 2.51
CA PRO A 43 2.88 -10.18 2.65
C PRO A 43 2.78 -11.22 1.53
N PHE A 44 1.61 -11.31 0.88
CA PHE A 44 1.39 -12.18 -0.26
C PHE A 44 2.39 -11.97 -1.41
N LEU A 45 2.96 -10.76 -1.55
CA LEU A 45 3.96 -10.44 -2.56
C LEU A 45 5.40 -10.84 -2.16
N GLY A 46 5.55 -11.59 -1.08
CA GLY A 46 6.83 -12.17 -0.66
C GLY A 46 7.64 -11.32 0.33
N THR A 47 7.07 -10.26 0.89
CA THR A 47 7.75 -9.45 1.93
C THR A 47 6.78 -8.93 2.98
N SER A 48 7.16 -9.04 4.26
CA SER A 48 6.47 -8.39 5.38
C SER A 48 7.08 -7.02 5.73
N THR A 49 8.09 -6.58 4.97
CA THR A 49 8.72 -5.27 5.17
C THR A 49 7.77 -4.19 4.65
N PRO A 50 7.46 -3.15 5.45
CA PRO A 50 6.63 -2.05 4.98
C PRO A 50 7.27 -1.28 3.83
N ILE A 51 6.47 -0.98 2.82
CA ILE A 51 6.82 -0.03 1.77
C ILE A 51 6.32 1.35 2.19
N LEU A 52 7.18 2.36 2.06
CA LEU A 52 6.94 3.72 2.48
C LEU A 52 7.22 4.71 1.35
N THR A 53 6.35 5.69 1.17
CA THR A 53 6.71 6.89 0.40
C THR A 53 7.80 7.65 1.15
N HIS A 54 8.75 8.21 0.44
CA HIS A 54 9.85 8.97 1.05
C HIS A 54 10.34 10.07 0.09
N PRO A 55 10.90 11.18 0.58
CA PRO A 55 10.79 11.65 1.97
C PRO A 55 9.32 11.95 2.34
N PRO A 56 8.97 12.01 3.64
CA PRO A 56 7.67 12.52 4.05
C PRO A 56 7.39 13.89 3.45
N LEU A 57 6.17 14.08 2.96
CA LEU A 57 5.73 15.29 2.29
C LEU A 57 5.32 16.34 3.32
N HIS A 58 5.93 17.53 3.26
CA HIS A 58 5.54 18.64 4.13
C HIS A 58 4.19 19.21 3.70
N MET A 59 3.27 19.28 4.66
CA MET A 59 1.91 19.76 4.50
C MET A 59 1.74 21.01 5.35
N SER A 60 1.84 22.18 4.73
CA SER A 60 1.68 23.45 5.45
C SER A 60 0.21 23.71 5.76
N TYR A 61 -0.10 23.97 7.02
CA TYR A 61 -1.39 24.53 7.41
C TYR A 61 -1.39 26.04 7.11
N THR A 62 -2.33 26.50 6.29
CA THR A 62 -2.54 27.92 6.00
C THR A 62 -3.99 28.28 6.27
N SER A 63 -4.27 29.54 6.64
CA SER A 63 -5.63 30.05 6.81
C SER A 63 -6.42 30.13 5.48
N SER A 64 -5.74 30.09 4.34
CA SER A 64 -6.31 29.87 3.01
C SER A 64 -6.58 28.38 2.74
N ALA A 65 -7.54 28.08 1.87
CA ALA A 65 -7.85 26.70 1.47
C ALA A 65 -6.56 25.96 1.05
N PRO A 66 -6.26 24.78 1.63
CA PRO A 66 -5.08 24.02 1.25
C PRO A 66 -5.17 23.59 -0.22
N PRO A 67 -4.02 23.34 -0.89
CA PRO A 67 -4.02 22.73 -2.21
C PRO A 67 -4.91 21.48 -2.26
N ASN A 68 -5.63 21.32 -3.37
CA ASN A 68 -6.55 20.20 -3.57
C ASN A 68 -5.80 18.85 -3.69
N GLU A 69 -4.54 18.90 -4.09
CA GLU A 69 -3.72 17.73 -4.38
C GLU A 69 -2.25 17.93 -3.98
N TYR A 70 -1.68 16.89 -3.41
CA TYR A 70 -0.30 16.82 -2.95
C TYR A 70 0.35 15.57 -3.53
N LEU A 71 1.38 15.74 -4.36
CA LEU A 71 2.06 14.63 -5.02
C LEU A 71 3.02 13.92 -4.06
N LEU A 72 2.95 12.60 -4.03
CA LEU A 72 3.79 11.76 -3.19
C LEU A 72 5.11 11.43 -3.90
N PRO A 73 6.26 11.67 -3.25
CA PRO A 73 7.55 11.21 -3.77
C PRO A 73 7.74 9.70 -3.50
N HIS A 74 8.41 9.02 -4.44
CA HIS A 74 8.74 7.59 -4.37
C HIS A 74 7.54 6.69 -4.01
N GLY A 75 6.38 6.94 -4.65
CA GLY A 75 5.17 6.14 -4.47
C GLY A 75 5.13 4.83 -5.26
N LEU A 76 6.03 4.64 -6.23
CA LEU A 76 6.10 3.46 -7.08
C LEU A 76 6.92 2.34 -6.43
N CYS A 77 6.34 1.14 -6.35
CA CYS A 77 7.03 -0.09 -6.03
C CYS A 77 6.58 -1.21 -6.99
N ILE A 78 7.52 -2.07 -7.36
CA ILE A 78 7.28 -3.17 -8.31
C ILE A 78 7.64 -4.48 -7.60
N PHE A 79 6.70 -5.42 -7.65
CA PHE A 79 6.82 -6.75 -7.07
C PHE A 79 6.90 -7.79 -8.18
N ASN A 80 7.89 -8.66 -8.10
CA ASN A 80 8.02 -9.84 -8.95
C ASN A 80 7.85 -11.07 -8.07
N PHE A 81 6.87 -11.92 -8.40
CA PHE A 81 6.56 -13.10 -7.60
C PHE A 81 6.03 -14.23 -8.48
N ALA A 82 6.10 -15.46 -7.98
CA ALA A 82 5.56 -16.64 -8.64
C ALA A 82 4.44 -17.22 -7.80
N VAL A 83 3.25 -17.41 -8.40
CA VAL A 83 2.09 -17.99 -7.74
C VAL A 83 1.17 -18.62 -8.77
N ASP A 84 0.32 -19.52 -8.32
CA ASP A 84 -0.78 -19.99 -9.17
C ASP A 84 -1.85 -18.90 -9.40
N THR A 85 -2.49 -18.93 -10.57
CA THR A 85 -3.49 -17.95 -11.00
C THR A 85 -4.76 -17.95 -10.14
N GLU A 86 -5.28 -19.12 -9.77
CA GLU A 86 -6.46 -19.24 -8.92
C GLU A 86 -6.16 -18.74 -7.51
N GLN A 87 -4.97 -19.04 -6.98
CA GLN A 87 -4.50 -18.50 -5.71
C GLN A 87 -4.39 -16.97 -5.73
N LEU A 88 -3.80 -16.40 -6.79
CA LEU A 88 -3.70 -14.96 -6.98
C LEU A 88 -5.08 -14.30 -6.97
N THR A 89 -5.97 -14.80 -7.82
CA THR A 89 -7.32 -14.27 -7.98
C THR A 89 -8.09 -14.36 -6.66
N SER A 90 -8.07 -15.52 -6.01
CA SER A 90 -8.74 -15.73 -4.72
C SER A 90 -8.19 -14.82 -3.62
N HIS A 91 -6.88 -14.55 -3.62
CA HIS A 91 -6.26 -13.65 -2.64
C HIS A 91 -6.68 -12.20 -2.88
N PHE A 92 -6.63 -11.73 -4.13
CA PHE A 92 -6.98 -10.35 -4.48
C PHE A 92 -8.45 -10.03 -4.20
N HIS A 93 -9.36 -11.00 -4.36
CA HIS A 93 -10.77 -10.87 -3.99
C HIS A 93 -11.00 -10.83 -2.47
N ARG A 94 -10.18 -11.53 -1.68
CA ARG A 94 -10.41 -11.67 -0.24
C ARG A 94 -9.70 -10.61 0.60
N GLU A 95 -8.48 -10.25 0.21
CA GLU A 95 -7.56 -9.46 1.03
C GLU A 95 -7.24 -8.13 0.36
N PRO A 96 -7.85 -7.01 0.80
CA PRO A 96 -7.54 -5.71 0.24
C PRO A 96 -6.14 -5.25 0.66
N LEU A 97 -5.51 -4.44 -0.20
CA LEU A 97 -4.32 -3.70 0.17
C LEU A 97 -4.69 -2.58 1.14
N THR A 98 -4.17 -2.63 2.36
CA THR A 98 -4.33 -1.53 3.32
C THR A 98 -3.19 -0.53 3.14
N VAL A 99 -3.54 0.72 2.79
CA VAL A 99 -2.61 1.85 2.73
C VAL A 99 -2.93 2.78 3.89
N GLU A 100 -1.95 2.97 4.76
CA GLU A 100 -2.01 3.87 5.91
C GLU A 100 -1.31 5.19 5.56
N VAL A 101 -1.84 6.30 6.05
CA VAL A 101 -1.20 7.61 6.00
C VAL A 101 -0.77 7.96 7.42
N TYR A 102 0.52 8.24 7.59
CA TYR A 102 1.11 8.62 8.87
C TYR A 102 1.47 10.10 8.90
N CYS A 103 1.30 10.70 10.07
CA CYS A 103 1.63 12.06 10.44
C CYS A 103 2.90 12.06 11.30
N ARG A 104 3.87 12.88 10.93
CA ARG A 104 5.10 13.13 11.68
C ARG A 104 5.21 14.61 12.01
N ASP A 105 5.09 14.93 13.30
CA ASP A 105 5.21 16.29 13.81
C ASP A 105 6.66 16.79 13.73
N GLN A 106 6.82 18.07 13.42
CA GLN A 106 8.13 18.73 13.28
C GLN A 106 8.69 19.16 14.65
N ASP A 107 7.83 19.44 15.62
CA ASP A 107 8.18 20.16 16.86
C ASP A 107 8.23 19.29 18.13
N ARG A 108 7.86 18.00 18.07
CA ARG A 108 7.88 17.13 19.27
C ARG A 108 9.20 16.37 19.42
N SER A 109 9.86 16.64 20.53
CA SER A 109 11.09 15.99 21.03
C SER A 109 10.97 14.47 21.25
N GLU A 110 9.76 13.91 21.16
CA GLU A 110 9.47 12.48 21.25
C GLU A 110 8.75 12.03 19.96
N ARG A 111 9.54 11.55 19.00
CA ARG A 111 9.10 11.14 17.66
C ARG A 111 8.25 9.87 17.72
N LYS A 112 6.93 10.02 17.76
CA LYS A 112 6.02 8.92 17.42
C LYS A 112 5.18 9.34 16.23
N ASP A 113 5.31 8.57 15.15
CA ASP A 113 4.45 8.75 13.98
C ASP A 113 3.02 8.35 14.36
N GLU A 114 2.04 9.20 14.03
CA GLU A 114 0.63 8.98 14.33
C GLU A 114 -0.14 8.58 13.07
N LEU A 115 -1.10 7.68 13.20
CA LEU A 115 -1.97 7.31 12.08
C LEU A 115 -2.91 8.47 11.77
N PHE A 116 -2.76 9.08 10.58
CA PHE A 116 -3.63 10.13 10.07
C PHE A 116 -4.92 9.55 9.47
N GLY A 117 -4.81 8.40 8.81
CA GLY A 117 -5.94 7.71 8.20
C GLY A 117 -5.49 6.46 7.45
N LEU A 118 -6.45 5.70 6.94
CA LEU A 118 -6.18 4.52 6.13
C LEU A 118 -7.23 4.34 5.04
N VAL A 119 -6.88 3.60 4.00
CA VAL A 119 -7.77 3.17 2.93
C VAL A 119 -7.53 1.71 2.61
N HIS A 120 -8.60 0.99 2.26
CA HIS A 120 -8.54 -0.37 1.74
C HIS A 120 -8.76 -0.33 0.23
N LEU A 121 -7.80 -0.84 -0.52
CA LEU A 121 -7.85 -0.94 -1.97
C LEU A 121 -8.06 -2.40 -2.36
N GLN A 122 -9.20 -2.69 -2.95
CA GLN A 122 -9.48 -4.00 -3.52
C GLN A 122 -8.65 -4.18 -4.81
N LEU A 123 -8.08 -5.37 -5.01
CA LEU A 123 -7.14 -5.66 -6.12
C LEU A 123 -7.73 -6.56 -7.21
N ASP A 124 -9.03 -6.86 -7.16
CA ASP A 124 -9.75 -7.73 -8.11
C ASP A 124 -10.36 -6.98 -9.33
#